data_AF-A0A2J8M975-F1
#
_entry.id   AF-A0A2J8M975-F1
#
_cell.length_a   1.000
_cell.length_b   1.000
_cell.length_c   1.000
_cell.angle_alpha   90.00
_cell.angle_beta   90.00
_cell.angle_gamma   90.00
#
_symmetry.space_group_name_H-M   'P 1'
#
loop_
_entity.id
_entity.type
_entity.pdbx_description
1 polymer ?
#
loop_
_entity_poly.entity_id
_entity_poly.type
_entity_poly.pdbx_seq_one_letter_code
_entity_poly.pdbx_strand_id
1 'polypeptide(L)'
;MAAAAAEQQQFYLLLGNLLSPDNVVRKQAEETYENIPGQSKITFLLQAIRNTTAAEEARQMAAVLLRRLLSSAFDEVYPALPSDVQTAIKSELLMIIQMETQSSMRKKVCDIAAELARNLIASSLG
;
A
#
# COMPACT_ATOMS: atom_id res chain seq x y z
N MET A 1 5.27 -18.60 8.45
CA MET A 1 4.21 -18.50 7.43
C MET A 1 2.83 -18.21 8.02
N ALA A 2 2.38 -18.90 9.08
CA ALA A 2 1.05 -18.64 9.67
C ALA A 2 0.87 -17.21 10.26
N ALA A 3 1.91 -16.64 10.88
CA ALA A 3 1.85 -15.29 11.47
C ALA A 3 1.61 -14.19 10.42
N ALA A 4 2.36 -14.20 9.31
CA ALA A 4 2.20 -13.21 8.24
C ALA A 4 0.81 -13.23 7.59
N ALA A 5 0.21 -14.41 7.43
CA ALA A 5 -1.15 -14.52 6.92
C ALA A 5 -2.20 -13.96 7.91
N ALA A 6 -1.99 -14.16 9.21
CA ALA A 6 -2.86 -13.61 10.25
C ALA A 6 -2.77 -12.07 10.32
N GLU A 7 -1.56 -11.52 10.22
CA GLU A 7 -1.34 -10.06 10.17
C GLU A 7 -1.99 -9.43 8.95
N GLN A 8 -1.85 -10.06 7.77
CA GLN A 8 -2.52 -9.58 6.56
C GLN A 8 -4.05 -9.60 6.70
N GLN A 9 -4.61 -10.64 7.34
CA GLN A 9 -6.04 -10.71 7.59
C GLN A 9 -6.51 -9.59 8.53
N GLN A 10 -5.75 -9.30 9.59
CA GLN A 10 -6.03 -8.17 10.47
C GLN A 10 -5.94 -6.83 9.74
N PHE A 11 -5.00 -6.71 8.80
CA PHE A 11 -4.87 -5.51 7.98
C PHE A 11 -6.08 -5.30 7.05
N TYR A 12 -6.66 -6.36 6.49
CA TYR A 12 -7.91 -6.23 5.72
C TYR A 12 -9.09 -5.74 6.58
N LEU A 13 -9.20 -6.22 7.82
CA LEU A 13 -10.21 -5.72 8.76
C LEU A 13 -9.99 -4.24 9.09
N LEU A 14 -8.72 -3.84 9.26
CA LEU A 14 -8.35 -2.44 9.48
C LEU A 14 -8.76 -1.54 8.30
N LEU A 15 -8.52 -1.97 7.06
CA LEU A 15 -8.95 -1.24 5.86
C LEU A 15 -10.47 -1.07 5.80
N GLY A 16 -11.23 -2.09 6.22
CA GLY A 16 -12.68 -1.99 6.36
C GLY A 16 -13.10 -0.96 7.41
N ASN A 17 -12.45 -0.96 8.58
CA ASN A 17 -12.76 -0.02 9.65
C ASN A 17 -12.45 1.44 9.28
N LEU A 18 -11.41 1.69 8.47
CA LEU A 18 -11.10 3.01 7.92
C LEU A 18 -12.21 3.56 6.99
N LEU A 19 -13.03 2.67 6.42
CA LEU A 19 -14.17 3.01 5.57
C LEU A 19 -15.50 3.07 6.35
N SER A 20 -15.48 2.83 7.67
CA SER A 20 -16.69 2.81 8.49
C SER A 20 -17.37 4.18 8.52
N PRO A 21 -18.72 4.23 8.45
CA PRO A 21 -19.47 5.47 8.68
C PRO A 21 -19.45 5.90 10.15
N ASP A 22 -19.11 5.00 11.08
CA ASP A 22 -18.95 5.32 12.49
C ASP A 22 -17.61 6.01 12.73
N ASN A 23 -17.67 7.28 13.14
CA ASN A 23 -16.49 8.10 13.41
C ASN A 23 -15.59 7.52 14.52
N VAL A 24 -16.16 6.83 15.51
CA VAL A 24 -15.37 6.22 16.60
C VAL A 24 -14.54 5.08 16.06
N VAL A 25 -15.17 4.18 15.28
CA VAL A 25 -14.49 3.05 14.63
C VAL A 25 -13.42 3.55 13.66
N ARG A 26 -13.77 4.53 12.82
CA ARG A 26 -12.84 5.12 11.84
C ARG A 26 -11.63 5.76 12.52
N LYS A 27 -11.84 6.56 13.57
CA LYS A 27 -10.74 7.21 14.30
C LYS A 27 -9.83 6.19 14.98
N GLN A 28 -10.39 5.16 15.60
CA GLN A 28 -9.60 4.08 16.20
C GLN A 28 -8.77 3.33 15.14
N ALA A 29 -9.32 3.14 13.95
CA ALA A 29 -8.62 2.53 12.82
C ALA A 29 -7.51 3.45 12.28
N GLU A 30 -7.74 4.76 12.19
CA GLU A 30 -6.72 5.74 11.82
C GLU A 30 -5.54 5.70 12.80
N GLU A 31 -5.81 5.73 14.12
CA GLU A 31 -4.77 5.62 15.16
C GLU A 31 -4.02 4.29 15.08
N THR A 32 -4.74 3.18 14.87
CA THR A 32 -4.11 1.86 14.71
C THR A 32 -3.22 1.83 13.47
N TYR A 33 -3.70 2.38 12.36
CA TYR A 33 -2.96 2.45 11.11
C TYR A 33 -1.69 3.30 11.28
N GLU A 34 -1.77 4.47 11.91
CA GLU A 34 -0.61 5.35 12.12
C GLU A 34 0.52 4.64 12.88
N ASN A 35 0.19 3.81 13.87
CA ASN A 35 1.17 3.05 14.66
C ASN A 35 1.84 1.87 13.92
N ILE A 36 1.38 1.49 12.73
CA ILE A 36 2.04 0.43 11.95
C ILE A 36 3.36 0.97 11.36
N PRO A 37 4.49 0.24 11.50
CA PRO A 37 5.75 0.64 10.88
C PRO A 37 5.63 0.84 9.36
N GLY A 38 6.25 1.89 8.82
CA GLY A 38 6.15 2.20 7.39
C GLY A 38 6.60 1.07 6.46
N GLN A 39 7.63 0.32 6.87
CA GLN A 39 8.13 -0.88 6.16
C GLN A 39 7.10 -2.02 6.11
N SER A 40 6.25 -2.14 7.14
CA SER A 40 5.14 -3.10 7.15
C SER A 40 3.94 -2.55 6.38
N LYS A 41 3.64 -1.24 6.50
CA LYS A 41 2.56 -0.59 5.75
C LYS A 41 2.71 -0.82 4.25
N ILE A 42 3.90 -0.59 3.68
CA ILE A 42 4.11 -0.70 2.24
C ILE A 42 3.81 -2.11 1.71
N THR A 43 4.22 -3.16 2.44
CA THR A 43 4.00 -4.56 2.04
C THR A 43 2.54 -4.97 2.22
N PHE A 44 1.90 -4.60 3.33
CA PHE A 44 0.48 -4.90 3.57
C PHE A 44 -0.45 -4.21 2.57
N LEU A 45 -0.17 -2.95 2.24
CA LEU A 45 -0.93 -2.18 1.24
C LEU A 45 -0.80 -2.80 -0.15
N LEU A 46 0.42 -3.17 -0.55
CA LEU A 46 0.66 -3.78 -1.87
C LEU A 46 -0.06 -5.13 -2.00
N GLN A 47 -0.01 -5.97 -0.97
CA GLN A 47 -0.77 -7.22 -0.92
C GLN A 47 -2.28 -6.99 -0.99
N ALA A 48 -2.79 -5.95 -0.33
CA ALA A 48 -4.21 -5.59 -0.39
C ALA A 48 -4.65 -5.17 -1.81
N ILE A 49 -3.85 -4.37 -2.51
CA ILE A 49 -4.12 -3.95 -3.89
C ILE A 49 -4.11 -5.16 -4.84
N ARG A 50 -3.13 -6.06 -4.67
CA ARG A 50 -2.95 -7.27 -5.49
C ARG A 50 -4.08 -8.29 -5.32
N ASN A 51 -4.73 -8.34 -4.17
CA ASN A 51 -5.81 -9.29 -3.91
C ASN A 51 -7.10 -8.87 -4.64
N THR A 52 -7.29 -9.36 -5.86
CA THR A 52 -8.48 -9.09 -6.68
C THR A 52 -9.76 -9.74 -6.15
N THR A 53 -9.67 -10.61 -5.13
CA THR A 53 -10.84 -11.21 -4.46
C THR A 53 -11.34 -10.37 -3.27
N ALA A 54 -10.57 -9.37 -2.83
CA ALA A 54 -10.98 -8.44 -1.78
C ALA A 54 -11.99 -7.41 -2.29
N ALA A 55 -12.74 -6.81 -1.36
CA ALA A 55 -13.70 -5.74 -1.65
C ALA A 55 -13.03 -4.58 -2.41
N GLU A 56 -13.69 -4.06 -3.44
CA GLU A 56 -13.11 -3.05 -4.32
C GLU A 56 -12.73 -1.78 -3.55
N GLU A 57 -13.59 -1.33 -2.63
CA GLU A 57 -13.39 -0.14 -1.81
C GLU A 57 -12.15 -0.28 -0.93
N ALA A 58 -11.91 -1.47 -0.36
CA ALA A 58 -10.73 -1.76 0.44
C ALA A 58 -9.45 -1.71 -0.42
N ARG A 59 -9.50 -2.26 -1.64
CA ARG A 59 -8.38 -2.18 -2.60
C ARG A 59 -8.11 -0.73 -3.00
N GLN A 60 -9.16 0.07 -3.23
CA GLN A 60 -9.02 1.47 -3.61
C GLN A 60 -8.46 2.31 -2.47
N MET A 61 -8.89 2.05 -1.22
CA MET A 61 -8.33 2.66 -0.02
C MET A 61 -6.84 2.32 0.13
N ALA A 62 -6.48 1.05 -0.02
CA ALA A 62 -5.08 0.62 0.03
C ALA A 62 -4.22 1.33 -1.02
N ALA A 63 -4.71 1.49 -2.25
CA ALA A 63 -3.99 2.22 -3.29
C ALA A 63 -3.78 3.71 -2.94
N VAL A 64 -4.80 4.36 -2.38
CA VAL A 64 -4.70 5.77 -1.95
C VAL A 64 -3.68 5.92 -0.82
N LEU A 65 -3.74 5.04 0.18
CA LEU A 65 -2.82 5.05 1.32
C LEU A 65 -1.38 4.76 0.90
N LEU A 66 -1.16 3.83 -0.04
CA LEU A 66 0.18 3.51 -0.54
C LEU A 66 0.80 4.71 -1.27
N ARG A 67 0.03 5.39 -2.13
CA ARG A 67 0.50 6.62 -2.76
C ARG A 67 0.87 7.68 -1.73
N ARG A 68 0.02 7.91 -0.73
CA ARG A 68 0.28 8.88 0.34
C ARG A 68 1.56 8.56 1.11
N LEU A 69 1.77 7.29 1.47
CA LEU A 69 2.98 6.83 2.17
C LEU A 69 4.25 7.15 1.36
N LEU A 70 4.23 6.86 0.05
CA LEU A 70 5.35 7.17 -0.85
C LEU A 70 5.54 8.68 -1.06
N SER A 71 4.50 9.49 -0.97
CA SER A 71 4.64 10.95 -1.08
C SER A 71 5.14 11.59 0.21
N SER A 72 4.76 11.07 1.39
CA SER A 72 5.03 11.72 2.67
C SER A 72 6.26 11.20 3.42
N ALA A 73 6.64 9.93 3.20
CA ALA A 73 7.64 9.25 4.02
C ALA A 73 8.56 8.35 3.19
N PHE A 74 8.81 8.69 1.92
CA PHE A 74 9.64 7.87 1.05
C PHE A 74 11.04 7.61 1.64
N ASP A 75 11.75 8.67 2.00
CA ASP A 75 13.15 8.62 2.44
C ASP A 75 13.35 7.79 3.72
N GLU A 76 12.32 7.72 4.57
CA GLU A 76 12.33 6.90 5.79
C GLU A 76 11.98 5.43 5.50
N VAL A 77 11.01 5.19 4.60
CA VAL A 77 10.40 3.88 4.43
C VAL A 77 11.12 3.04 3.39
N TYR A 78 11.25 3.55 2.16
CA TYR A 78 11.65 2.72 1.02
C TYR A 78 13.15 2.38 1.03
N PRO A 79 14.08 3.34 1.27
CA PRO A 79 15.51 3.03 1.35
C PRO A 79 15.88 2.08 2.49
N ALA A 80 15.09 2.05 3.56
CA ALA A 80 15.31 1.17 4.71
C ALA A 80 14.88 -0.28 4.46
N LEU A 81 14.18 -0.57 3.36
CA LEU A 81 13.81 -1.93 2.98
C LEU A 81 15.00 -2.71 2.40
N PRO A 82 15.05 -4.04 2.61
CA PRO A 82 15.98 -4.92 1.91
C PRO A 82 15.88 -4.78 0.38
N SER A 83 17.00 -4.93 -0.32
CA SER A 83 17.09 -4.72 -1.78
C SER A 83 16.25 -5.70 -2.61
N ASP A 84 16.07 -6.92 -2.11
CA ASP A 84 15.17 -7.93 -2.67
C ASP A 84 13.70 -7.49 -2.53
N VAL A 85 13.32 -6.92 -1.38
CA VAL A 85 11.97 -6.37 -1.15
C VAL A 85 11.71 -5.16 -2.04
N GLN A 86 12.67 -4.24 -2.17
CA GLN A 86 12.56 -3.11 -3.10
C GLN A 86 12.35 -3.59 -4.56
N THR A 87 13.06 -4.64 -4.97
CA THR A 87 12.94 -5.22 -6.32
C THR A 87 11.60 -5.93 -6.51
N ALA A 88 11.12 -6.63 -5.48
CA ALA A 88 9.80 -7.26 -5.48
C ALA A 88 8.68 -6.22 -5.62
N ILE A 89 8.72 -5.11 -4.87
CA ILE A 89 7.71 -4.05 -4.94
C ILE A 89 7.60 -3.48 -6.36
N LYS A 90 8.74 -3.18 -7.01
CA LYS A 90 8.75 -2.69 -8.40
C LYS A 90 8.11 -3.70 -9.35
N SER A 91 8.50 -4.96 -9.25
CA SER A 91 7.98 -6.03 -10.11
C SER A 91 6.47 -6.24 -9.91
N GLU A 92 6.02 -6.23 -8.66
CA GLU A 92 4.61 -6.40 -8.31
C GLU A 92 3.75 -5.23 -8.80
N LEU A 93 4.20 -3.98 -8.65
CA LEU A 93 3.46 -2.82 -9.18
C LEU A 93 3.22 -2.93 -10.69
N LEU A 94 4.25 -3.31 -11.45
CA LEU A 94 4.14 -3.50 -12.90
C LEU A 94 3.20 -4.67 -13.24
N MET A 95 3.28 -5.77 -12.49
CA MET A 95 2.39 -6.92 -12.66
C MET A 95 0.93 -6.57 -12.36
N ILE A 96 0.66 -5.80 -11.30
CA ILE A 96 -0.69 -5.32 -10.98
C ILE A 96 -1.23 -4.47 -12.13
N ILE A 97 -0.44 -3.51 -12.66
CA ILE A 97 -0.87 -2.67 -13.80
C ILE A 97 -1.24 -3.52 -15.02
N GLN A 98 -0.44 -4.55 -15.29
CA GLN A 98 -0.63 -5.45 -16.42
C GLN A 98 -1.88 -6.33 -16.27
N MET A 99 -2.14 -6.85 -15.07
CA MET A 99 -3.25 -7.78 -14.82
C MET A 99 -4.58 -7.08 -14.50
N GLU A 100 -4.54 -5.82 -14.10
CA GLU A 100 -5.74 -5.10 -13.66
C GLU A 100 -6.77 -5.02 -14.79
N THR A 101 -8.06 -5.16 -14.47
CA THR A 101 -9.15 -5.03 -15.46
C THR A 101 -9.91 -3.73 -15.27
N GLN A 102 -9.97 -3.23 -14.04
CA GLN A 102 -10.69 -2.01 -13.69
C GLN A 102 -9.86 -0.75 -14.01
N SER A 103 -10.40 0.12 -14.87
CA SER A 103 -9.70 1.35 -15.30
C SER A 103 -9.43 2.32 -14.14
N SER A 104 -10.34 2.39 -13.17
CA SER A 104 -10.21 3.19 -11.94
C SER A 104 -9.01 2.74 -11.11
N MET A 105 -8.91 1.43 -10.84
CA MET A 105 -7.80 0.84 -10.10
C MET A 105 -6.48 0.97 -10.85
N ARG A 106 -6.48 0.66 -12.15
CA ARG A 106 -5.29 0.76 -13.01
C ARG A 106 -4.65 2.15 -12.94
N LYS A 107 -5.47 3.22 -13.01
CA LYS A 107 -5.00 4.60 -12.86
C LYS A 107 -4.33 4.83 -11.51
N LYS A 108 -4.95 4.37 -10.41
CA LYS A 108 -4.37 4.50 -9.06
C LYS A 108 -3.03 3.78 -8.93
N VAL A 109 -2.89 2.59 -9.52
CA VAL A 109 -1.62 1.85 -9.46
C VAL A 109 -0.55 2.49 -10.36
N CYS A 110 -0.92 3.01 -11.53
CA CYS A 110 -0.01 3.83 -12.34
C CYS A 110 0.48 5.08 -11.59
N ASP A 111 -0.40 5.74 -10.83
CA ASP A 111 -0.03 6.88 -10.00
C ASP A 111 0.99 6.49 -8.91
N ILE A 112 0.80 5.33 -8.26
CA ILE A 112 1.75 4.79 -7.28
C ILE A 112 3.10 4.51 -7.95
N ALA A 113 3.10 3.86 -9.11
CA ALA A 113 4.33 3.55 -9.85
C ALA A 113 5.07 4.83 -10.28
N ALA A 114 4.34 5.85 -10.73
CA ALA A 114 4.90 7.15 -11.09
C ALA A 114 5.49 7.87 -9.86
N GLU A 115 4.81 7.81 -8.72
CA GLU A 115 5.31 8.38 -7.46
C GLU A 115 6.60 7.68 -7.00
N LEU A 116 6.63 6.34 -7.05
CA LEU A 116 7.83 5.57 -6.74
C LEU A 116 8.98 5.92 -7.68
N ALA A 117 8.72 5.98 -9.00
CA ALA A 117 9.74 6.32 -9.98
C ALA A 117 10.28 7.74 -9.78
N ARG A 118 9.41 8.72 -9.48
CA ARG A 118 9.83 10.11 -9.19
C ARG A 118 10.81 10.15 -8.02
N ASN A 119 10.47 9.50 -6.92
CA ASN A 119 11.31 9.47 -5.73
C ASN A 119 12.65 8.77 -5.99
N LEU A 120 12.65 7.63 -6.67
CA LEU A 120 13.89 6.92 -7.04
C LEU A 120 14.82 7.76 -7.92
N ILE A 121 14.27 8.52 -8.86
CA ILE A 121 15.06 9.42 -9.71
C ILE A 121 15.60 10.58 -8.88
N ALA A 122 14.77 11.20 -8.04
CA ALA A 122 15.19 12.31 -7.17
C ALA A 122 16.33 11.90 -6.23
N SER A 123 16.22 10.73 -5.58
CA SER A 123 17.25 10.20 -4.68
C SER A 123 18.54 9.78 -5.39
N SER A 124 18.51 9.56 -6.71
CA SER A 124 19.71 9.23 -7.51
C SER A 124 20.50 10.46 -7.97
N LEU A 125 19.92 11.67 -7.82
CA LEU A 125 20.49 12.95 -8.27
C LEU A 125 21.10 13.78 -7.13
N GLY A 126 21.04 13.30 -5.88
CA GLY A 126 21.67 13.91 -4.71
C GLY A 126 22.85 13.08 -4.22
#